data_AF-A0A812QHI5-F1
#
_entry.id   AF-A0A812QHI5-F1
#
_cell.length_a   1.000
_cell.length_b   1.000
_cell.length_c   1.000
_cell.angle_alpha   90.00
_cell.angle_beta   90.00
_cell.angle_gamma   90.00
#
_symmetry.space_group_name_H-M   'P 1'
#
loop_
_entity.id
_entity.type
_entity.pdbx_description
1 polymer ?
#
loop_
_entity_poly.entity_id
_entity_poly.type
_entity_poly.pdbx_seq_one_letter_code
_entity_poly.pdbx_strand_id
1 'polypeptide(L)'
;MSAKWRDEPVGPMWACEPAMSTLHEFHDDLIALDLLHVLHLGVMRDLVGTGFKLLCRNREFYSGTSIDKRLAQLTAELKSWCRSNGEHLSLRRVHKGTLRWRGDMCPELKAKGSDTLLCLRFLTLKLQDQAPTTYPGIVACAWAATQFVGVLSHGSIFLTAQESETAYATGMLFIRSFLCLANESLMNSEMLFKTRPKLHYLLHVVEGLQSKTCIRNPFFDSTFMDEDWVKQALTVKKRMSYRTCSLNVLKRFAVVNKSTLNALYEKSRVSRSPLQPSAAVCRGNRPGIGCR
;
A
#
# COMPACT_ATOMS: atom_id res chain seq x y z
N MET A 1 13.45 33.55 -7.36
CA MET A 1 14.75 32.87 -7.14
C MET A 1 14.68 31.54 -7.87
N SER A 2 15.26 31.47 -9.08
CA SER A 2 15.57 30.18 -9.71
C SER A 2 16.60 29.49 -8.81
N ALA A 3 16.41 28.21 -8.51
CA ALA A 3 17.42 27.47 -7.76
C ALA A 3 18.62 27.26 -8.68
N LYS A 4 19.84 27.60 -8.24
CA LYS A 4 21.07 27.61 -9.06
C LYS A 4 21.27 26.34 -9.91
N TRP A 5 20.83 25.18 -9.42
CA TRP A 5 20.89 23.91 -10.15
C TRP A 5 20.05 23.82 -11.42
N ARG A 6 19.12 24.76 -11.67
CA ARG A 6 18.33 24.81 -12.91
C ARG A 6 19.09 25.41 -14.10
N ASP A 7 20.08 26.24 -13.81
CA ASP A 7 20.77 27.06 -14.81
C ASP A 7 22.19 26.55 -15.09
N GLU A 8 22.67 25.55 -14.35
CA GLU A 8 23.94 24.88 -14.61
C GLU A 8 23.70 23.71 -15.59
N PRO A 9 24.51 23.59 -16.67
CA PRO A 9 24.46 22.43 -17.54
C PRO A 9 24.91 21.22 -16.73
N VAL A 10 23.94 20.51 -16.16
CA VAL A 10 24.21 19.24 -15.49
C VAL A 10 24.72 18.32 -16.59
N GLY A 11 25.96 17.85 -16.45
CA GLY A 11 26.45 16.74 -17.25
C GLY A 11 25.49 15.55 -17.15
N PRO A 12 25.73 14.47 -17.91
CA PRO A 12 24.85 13.31 -17.77
C PRO A 12 24.75 12.88 -16.30
N MET A 13 23.57 12.49 -15.83
CA MET A 13 23.31 12.22 -14.41
C MET A 13 24.31 11.23 -13.78
N TRP A 14 24.91 10.35 -14.58
CA TRP A 14 25.92 9.38 -14.15
C TRP A 14 27.35 9.95 -14.00
N ALA A 15 27.58 11.20 -14.41
CA ALA A 15 28.88 11.88 -14.27
C ALA A 15 29.00 12.71 -12.98
N CYS A 16 27.90 12.87 -12.22
CA CYS A 16 27.91 13.53 -10.93
C CYS A 16 27.77 12.46 -9.84
N GLU A 17 28.71 12.44 -8.90
CA GLU A 17 28.60 11.58 -7.74
C GLU A 17 27.34 11.98 -6.93
N PRO A 18 26.42 11.05 -6.63
CA PRO A 18 25.23 11.40 -5.87
C PRO A 18 25.61 11.96 -4.50
N ALA A 19 25.02 13.07 -4.06
CA ALA A 19 25.35 13.66 -2.76
C ALA A 19 25.23 12.67 -1.58
N MET A 20 24.34 11.68 -1.67
CA MET A 20 24.20 10.65 -0.64
C MET A 20 25.41 9.71 -0.52
N SER A 21 26.14 9.42 -1.60
CA SER A 21 27.33 8.54 -1.52
C SER A 21 28.48 9.18 -0.75
N THR A 22 28.47 10.51 -0.61
CA THR A 22 29.47 11.25 0.17
C THR A 22 29.23 11.18 1.68
N LEU A 23 28.09 10.63 2.13
CA LEU A 23 27.79 10.50 3.55
C LEU A 23 28.61 9.35 4.17
N HIS A 24 29.20 9.60 5.34
CA HIS A 24 29.89 8.57 6.11
C HIS A 24 28.97 7.38 6.39
N GLU A 25 29.44 6.15 6.13
CA GLU A 25 28.68 4.89 6.26
C GLU A 25 27.52 4.70 5.27
N PHE A 26 27.42 5.53 4.22
CA PHE A 26 26.47 5.25 3.17
C PHE A 26 26.86 3.97 2.40
N HIS A 27 25.89 3.08 2.23
CA HIS A 27 25.97 1.91 1.38
C HIS A 27 24.71 1.81 0.54
N ASP A 28 24.82 1.28 -0.69
CA ASP A 28 23.68 1.14 -1.60
C ASP A 28 22.56 0.26 -1.02
N ASP A 29 22.90 -0.66 -0.10
CA ASP A 29 21.94 -1.49 0.64
C ASP A 29 20.99 -0.69 1.55
N LEU A 30 21.29 0.59 1.81
CA LEU A 30 20.40 1.52 2.51
C LEU A 30 19.28 2.05 1.61
N ILE A 31 19.40 1.89 0.29
CA ILE A 31 18.36 2.28 -0.67
C ILE A 31 17.34 1.15 -0.77
N ALA A 32 16.14 1.40 -0.28
CA ALA A 32 15.01 0.50 -0.42
C ALA A 32 14.05 0.95 -1.54
N LEU A 33 13.39 -0.03 -2.15
CA LEU A 33 12.34 0.23 -3.13
C LEU A 33 11.03 0.59 -2.44
N ASP A 34 10.48 1.75 -2.80
CA ASP A 34 9.23 2.23 -2.24
C ASP A 34 8.02 1.45 -2.75
N LEU A 35 7.50 0.55 -1.90
CA LEU A 35 6.34 -0.27 -2.20
C LEU A 35 5.04 0.53 -2.43
N LEU A 36 4.89 1.73 -1.87
CA LEU A 36 3.74 2.58 -2.19
C LEU A 36 3.73 2.87 -3.70
N HIS A 37 4.86 3.30 -4.26
CA HIS A 37 4.92 3.69 -5.67
C HIS A 37 5.04 2.51 -6.62
N VAL A 38 5.81 1.48 -6.24
CA VAL A 38 6.06 0.29 -7.06
C VAL A 38 4.79 -0.56 -7.16
N LEU A 39 4.16 -0.86 -6.02
CA LEU A 39 3.03 -1.77 -5.92
C LEU A 39 1.69 -1.02 -5.94
N HIS A 40 1.39 -0.23 -4.89
CA HIS A 40 0.06 0.37 -4.69
C HIS A 40 -0.30 1.41 -5.75
N LEU A 41 0.58 2.36 -6.06
CA LEU A 41 0.38 3.38 -7.10
C LEU A 41 0.95 2.95 -8.47
N GLY A 42 1.45 1.72 -8.55
CA GLY A 42 2.04 1.12 -9.74
C GLY A 42 1.17 -0.02 -10.24
N VAL A 43 1.73 -1.23 -10.17
CA VAL A 43 1.15 -2.44 -10.79
C VAL A 43 -0.27 -2.73 -10.29
N MET A 44 -0.56 -2.47 -9.01
CA MET A 44 -1.86 -2.76 -8.42
C MET A 44 -2.98 -1.88 -9.01
N ARG A 45 -2.71 -0.60 -9.30
CA ARG A 45 -3.69 0.26 -9.99
C ARG A 45 -3.99 -0.23 -11.40
N ASP A 46 -3.00 -0.82 -12.06
CA ASP A 46 -3.16 -1.35 -13.41
C ASP A 46 -4.03 -2.61 -13.37
N LEU A 47 -3.74 -3.54 -12.45
CA LEU A 47 -4.58 -4.73 -12.22
C LEU A 47 -6.02 -4.34 -11.87
N VAL A 48 -6.22 -3.47 -10.87
CA VAL A 48 -7.55 -3.08 -10.41
C VAL A 48 -8.32 -2.31 -11.49
N GLY A 49 -7.64 -1.41 -12.20
CA GLY A 49 -8.22 -0.65 -13.30
C GLY A 49 -8.77 -1.58 -14.39
N THR A 50 -8.00 -2.61 -14.74
CA THR A 50 -8.38 -3.60 -15.74
C THR A 50 -9.45 -4.55 -15.26
N GLY A 51 -9.36 -5.04 -14.01
CA GLY A 51 -10.40 -5.86 -13.39
C GLY A 51 -11.76 -5.15 -13.40
N PHE A 52 -11.83 -3.90 -12.94
CA PHE A 52 -13.07 -3.12 -12.98
C PHE A 52 -13.57 -2.88 -14.40
N LYS A 53 -12.67 -2.69 -15.38
CA LYS A 53 -13.07 -2.60 -16.80
C LYS A 53 -13.71 -3.89 -17.29
N LEU A 54 -13.13 -5.04 -16.97
CA LEU A 54 -13.65 -6.35 -17.36
C LEU A 54 -15.00 -6.64 -16.71
N LEU A 55 -15.14 -6.41 -15.40
CA LEU A 55 -16.41 -6.56 -14.69
C LEU A 55 -17.51 -5.68 -15.31
N CYS A 56 -17.19 -4.45 -15.70
CA CYS A 56 -18.16 -3.55 -16.33
C CYS A 56 -18.36 -3.81 -17.83
N ARG A 57 -17.51 -4.59 -18.51
CA ARG A 57 -17.75 -5.03 -19.90
C ARG A 57 -18.69 -6.23 -19.92
N ASN A 58 -18.52 -7.16 -18.98
CA ASN A 58 -19.38 -8.33 -18.85
C ASN A 58 -20.72 -7.95 -18.18
N ARG A 59 -21.83 -8.16 -18.88
CA ARG A 59 -23.18 -7.83 -18.39
C ARG A 59 -23.70 -8.78 -17.31
N GLU A 60 -23.02 -9.90 -17.09
CA GLU A 60 -23.38 -10.85 -16.04
C GLU A 60 -23.09 -10.29 -14.65
N PHE A 61 -22.04 -9.47 -14.48
CA PHE A 61 -21.71 -8.87 -13.19
C PHE A 61 -22.57 -7.65 -12.88
N TYR A 62 -22.80 -6.80 -13.88
CA TYR A 62 -23.55 -5.56 -13.72
C TYR A 62 -24.50 -5.39 -14.90
N SER A 63 -25.79 -5.25 -14.60
CA SER A 63 -26.82 -5.04 -15.61
C SER A 63 -26.85 -3.57 -16.06
N GLY A 64 -27.30 -3.31 -17.28
CA GLY A 64 -27.54 -1.94 -17.74
C GLY A 64 -27.09 -1.68 -19.16
N THR A 65 -27.73 -0.69 -19.79
CA THR A 65 -27.54 -0.37 -21.21
C THR A 65 -26.23 0.37 -21.50
N SER A 66 -25.65 1.07 -20.52
CA SER A 66 -24.42 1.84 -20.69
C SER A 66 -23.36 1.46 -19.65
N ILE A 67 -22.09 1.67 -20.02
CA ILE A 67 -20.94 1.49 -19.13
C ILE A 67 -21.05 2.40 -17.89
N ASP A 68 -21.57 3.61 -18.04
CA ASP A 68 -21.68 4.56 -16.92
C ASP A 68 -22.70 4.11 -15.86
N LYS A 69 -23.77 3.41 -16.26
CA LYS A 69 -24.72 2.78 -15.33
C LYS A 69 -24.07 1.62 -14.58
N ARG A 70 -23.31 0.77 -15.28
CA ARG A 70 -22.59 -0.37 -14.67
C ARG A 70 -21.49 0.10 -13.69
N LEU A 71 -20.75 1.15 -14.04
CA LEU A 71 -19.78 1.79 -13.15
C LEU A 71 -20.44 2.41 -11.90
N ALA A 72 -21.67 2.95 -12.04
CA ALA A 72 -22.43 3.43 -10.89
C ALA A 72 -22.84 2.29 -9.95
N GLN A 73 -23.26 1.14 -10.48
CA GLN A 73 -23.54 -0.06 -9.69
C GLN A 73 -22.28 -0.57 -8.98
N LEU A 74 -21.16 -0.73 -9.71
CA LEU A 74 -19.87 -1.10 -9.11
C LEU A 74 -19.45 -0.15 -7.99
N THR A 75 -19.66 1.16 -8.17
CA THR A 75 -19.37 2.16 -7.12
C THR A 75 -20.26 1.96 -5.89
N ALA A 76 -21.56 1.73 -6.08
CA ALA A 76 -22.51 1.56 -4.99
C ALA A 76 -22.20 0.29 -4.19
N GLU A 77 -21.91 -0.81 -4.89
CA GLU A 77 -21.56 -2.09 -4.28
C GLU A 77 -20.23 -2.01 -3.52
N LEU A 78 -19.17 -1.45 -4.13
CA LEU A 78 -17.87 -1.24 -3.47
C LEU A 78 -18.03 -0.44 -2.16
N LYS A 79 -18.81 0.65 -2.17
CA LYS A 79 -19.08 1.43 -0.96
C LYS A 79 -19.89 0.66 0.08
N SER A 80 -20.83 -0.16 -0.37
CA SER A 80 -21.60 -1.02 0.53
C SER A 80 -20.68 -2.03 1.21
N TRP A 81 -19.83 -2.71 0.43
CA TRP A 81 -18.84 -3.64 0.94
C TRP A 81 -17.88 -3.00 1.93
N CYS A 82 -17.32 -1.82 1.62
CA CYS A 82 -16.44 -1.11 2.56
C CYS A 82 -17.16 -0.81 3.88
N ARG A 83 -18.40 -0.30 3.85
CA ARG A 83 -19.19 -0.03 5.06
C ARG A 83 -19.43 -1.29 5.90
N SER A 84 -19.80 -2.40 5.25
CA SER A 84 -20.03 -3.67 5.95
C SER A 84 -18.78 -4.26 6.58
N ASN A 85 -17.59 -3.88 6.10
CA ASN A 85 -16.29 -4.33 6.64
C ASN A 85 -15.63 -3.30 7.58
N GLY A 86 -16.32 -2.19 7.90
CA GLY A 86 -15.74 -1.13 8.73
C GLY A 86 -14.60 -0.34 8.06
N GLU A 87 -14.49 -0.43 6.74
CA GLU A 87 -13.42 0.20 5.94
C GLU A 87 -13.86 1.58 5.44
N HIS A 88 -12.93 2.55 5.44
CA HIS A 88 -13.18 3.90 4.94
C HIS A 88 -12.62 4.10 3.53
N LEU A 89 -13.51 4.22 2.53
CA LEU A 89 -13.14 4.49 1.14
C LEU A 89 -13.17 6.00 0.83
N SER A 90 -12.02 6.57 0.49
CA SER A 90 -11.93 8.00 0.13
C SER A 90 -12.34 8.27 -1.34
N LEU A 91 -12.31 7.23 -2.17
CA LEU A 91 -12.72 7.27 -3.57
C LEU A 91 -14.23 7.54 -3.70
N ARG A 92 -14.59 8.73 -4.21
CA ARG A 92 -15.99 9.17 -4.31
C ARG A 92 -16.81 8.36 -5.30
N ARG A 93 -16.26 8.05 -6.47
CA ARG A 93 -16.93 7.33 -7.55
C ARG A 93 -15.92 6.69 -8.49
N VAL A 94 -16.24 5.49 -8.98
CA VAL A 94 -15.57 4.90 -10.13
C VAL A 94 -16.28 5.36 -11.41
N HIS A 95 -15.56 6.06 -12.28
CA HIS A 95 -16.05 6.49 -13.59
C HIS A 95 -14.97 6.27 -14.65
N LYS A 96 -15.30 6.49 -15.93
CA LYS A 96 -14.36 6.30 -17.05
C LYS A 96 -13.02 7.02 -16.84
N GLY A 97 -13.07 8.27 -16.40
CA GLY A 97 -11.88 9.06 -16.04
C GLY A 97 -11.04 8.46 -14.91
N THR A 98 -11.67 7.88 -13.88
CA THR A 98 -10.96 7.18 -12.79
C THR A 98 -10.21 5.96 -13.30
N LEU A 99 -10.76 5.24 -14.28
CA LEU A 99 -10.16 4.01 -14.83
C LEU A 99 -9.29 4.22 -16.05
N ARG A 100 -9.09 5.48 -16.48
CA ARG A 100 -8.51 5.81 -17.80
C ARG A 100 -9.17 5.01 -18.94
N TRP A 101 -10.49 4.89 -18.90
CA TRP A 101 -11.27 4.08 -19.84
C TRP A 101 -11.26 4.69 -21.24
N ARG A 102 -10.26 4.32 -22.03
CA ARG A 102 -10.14 4.62 -23.45
C ARG A 102 -9.79 3.34 -24.23
N GLY A 103 -10.03 3.35 -25.53
CA GLY A 103 -9.76 2.20 -26.40
C GLY A 103 -8.28 2.04 -26.72
N ASP A 104 -7.55 3.15 -26.76
CA ASP A 104 -6.16 3.29 -27.14
C ASP A 104 -5.17 3.18 -25.95
N MET A 105 -5.66 2.79 -24.75
CA MET A 105 -4.83 2.77 -23.55
C MET A 105 -5.20 1.60 -22.63
N CYS A 106 -4.19 1.06 -21.95
CA CYS A 106 -4.41 0.15 -20.83
C CYS A 106 -5.07 0.89 -19.65
N PRO A 107 -6.12 0.32 -19.04
CA PRO A 107 -6.77 0.88 -17.86
C PRO A 107 -5.81 1.10 -16.69
N GLU A 108 -6.19 2.02 -15.81
CA GLU A 108 -5.45 2.33 -14.59
C GLU A 108 -6.38 3.00 -13.60
N LEU A 109 -6.48 2.49 -12.38
CA LEU A 109 -7.26 3.12 -11.32
C LEU A 109 -6.54 4.35 -10.75
N LYS A 110 -7.04 5.55 -11.00
CA LYS A 110 -6.60 6.79 -10.36
C LYS A 110 -7.21 6.93 -8.96
N ALA A 111 -6.65 6.23 -7.98
CA ALA A 111 -7.07 6.29 -6.57
C ALA A 111 -5.85 6.31 -5.63
N LYS A 112 -6.01 6.75 -4.38
CA LYS A 112 -4.92 6.71 -3.39
C LYS A 112 -4.46 5.28 -3.12
N GLY A 113 -3.24 5.09 -2.61
CA GLY A 113 -2.69 3.74 -2.38
C GLY A 113 -3.55 2.88 -1.45
N SER A 114 -4.12 3.49 -0.40
CA SER A 114 -5.08 2.84 0.50
C SER A 114 -6.37 2.44 -0.21
N ASP A 115 -6.98 3.35 -0.97
CA ASP A 115 -8.19 3.05 -1.76
C ASP A 115 -7.92 1.96 -2.82
N THR A 116 -6.73 1.92 -3.43
CA THR A 116 -6.35 0.87 -4.38
C THR A 116 -6.34 -0.51 -3.72
N LEU A 117 -5.84 -0.63 -2.49
CA LEU A 117 -5.89 -1.89 -1.75
C LEU A 117 -7.32 -2.33 -1.44
N LEU A 118 -8.19 -1.41 -1.02
CA LEU A 118 -9.61 -1.71 -0.80
C LEU A 118 -10.30 -2.17 -2.09
N CYS A 119 -10.01 -1.49 -3.20
CA CYS A 119 -10.53 -1.88 -4.51
C CYS A 119 -10.00 -3.25 -4.97
N LEU A 120 -8.74 -3.59 -4.67
CA LEU A 120 -8.17 -4.91 -4.94
C LEU A 120 -8.90 -6.00 -4.15
N ARG A 121 -9.08 -5.82 -2.84
CA ARG A 121 -9.80 -6.79 -1.98
C ARG A 121 -11.22 -7.03 -2.48
N PHE A 122 -11.94 -5.95 -2.82
CA PHE A 122 -13.27 -6.05 -3.42
C PHE A 122 -13.26 -6.75 -4.78
N LEU A 123 -12.30 -6.41 -5.66
CA LEU A 123 -12.15 -7.06 -6.96
C LEU A 123 -11.93 -8.57 -6.81
N THR A 124 -11.02 -8.98 -5.92
CA THR A 124 -10.73 -10.39 -5.64
C THR A 124 -11.99 -11.13 -5.20
N LEU A 125 -12.78 -10.57 -4.27
CA LEU A 125 -14.05 -11.16 -3.85
C LEU A 125 -15.01 -11.36 -5.03
N LYS A 126 -15.24 -10.32 -5.83
CA LYS A 126 -16.16 -10.39 -6.98
C LYS A 126 -15.71 -11.42 -8.02
N LEU A 127 -14.40 -11.55 -8.23
CA LEU A 127 -13.80 -12.50 -9.16
C LEU A 127 -13.84 -13.94 -8.66
N GLN A 128 -13.82 -14.16 -7.33
CA GLN A 128 -13.96 -15.48 -6.72
C GLN A 128 -15.40 -15.98 -6.78
N ASP A 129 -16.38 -15.08 -6.57
CA ASP A 129 -17.80 -15.42 -6.70
C ASP A 129 -18.16 -15.78 -8.14
N GLN A 130 -17.59 -15.05 -9.10
CA GLN A 130 -17.82 -15.26 -10.52
C GLN A 130 -16.58 -14.85 -11.31
N ALA A 131 -15.96 -15.79 -12.01
CA ALA A 131 -14.80 -15.52 -12.85
C ALA A 131 -15.24 -15.07 -14.26
N PRO A 132 -14.61 -14.05 -14.87
CA PRO A 132 -14.81 -13.75 -16.29
C PRO A 132 -14.32 -14.89 -17.17
N THR A 133 -15.10 -15.26 -18.19
CA THR A 133 -14.75 -16.33 -19.13
C THR A 133 -13.55 -15.99 -20.03
N THR A 134 -13.39 -14.73 -20.42
CA THR A 134 -12.34 -14.30 -21.36
C THR A 134 -10.93 -14.26 -20.75
N TYR A 135 -10.82 -14.00 -19.44
CA TYR A 135 -9.54 -13.85 -18.74
C TYR A 135 -9.60 -14.53 -17.37
N PRO A 136 -9.76 -15.86 -17.30
CA PRO A 136 -9.94 -16.57 -16.03
C PRO A 136 -8.73 -16.42 -15.10
N GLY A 137 -7.52 -16.22 -15.66
CA GLY A 137 -6.29 -16.00 -14.88
C GLY A 137 -6.30 -14.74 -14.00
N ILE A 138 -7.23 -13.80 -14.23
CA ILE A 138 -7.35 -12.59 -13.41
C ILE A 138 -7.72 -12.89 -11.96
N VAL A 139 -8.45 -13.98 -11.71
CA VAL A 139 -8.82 -14.42 -10.35
C VAL A 139 -7.56 -14.78 -9.57
N ALA A 140 -6.70 -15.62 -10.16
CA ALA A 140 -5.44 -16.03 -9.54
C ALA A 140 -4.50 -14.83 -9.32
N CYS A 141 -4.42 -13.93 -10.31
CA CYS A 141 -3.61 -12.71 -10.22
C CYS A 141 -4.07 -11.79 -9.08
N ALA A 142 -5.38 -11.51 -8.98
CA ALA A 142 -5.95 -10.67 -7.95
C ALA A 142 -5.86 -11.28 -6.55
N TRP A 143 -6.12 -12.59 -6.45
CA TRP A 143 -5.93 -13.34 -5.21
C TRP A 143 -4.49 -13.28 -4.73
N ALA A 144 -3.52 -13.59 -5.60
CA ALA A 144 -2.10 -13.59 -5.27
C ALA A 144 -1.62 -12.20 -4.81
N ALA A 145 -2.04 -11.13 -5.51
CA ALA A 145 -1.74 -9.76 -5.09
C ALA A 145 -2.33 -9.42 -3.72
N THR A 146 -3.55 -9.90 -3.45
CA THR A 146 -4.23 -9.66 -2.16
C THR A 146 -3.50 -10.38 -1.02
N GLN A 147 -3.10 -11.64 -1.23
CA GLN A 147 -2.35 -12.40 -0.23
C GLN A 147 -0.97 -11.78 0.02
N PHE A 148 -0.25 -11.42 -1.05
CA PHE A 148 1.07 -10.79 -0.95
C PHE A 148 1.04 -9.52 -0.11
N VAL A 149 0.14 -8.59 -0.43
CA VAL A 149 -0.02 -7.34 0.36
C VAL A 149 -0.53 -7.65 1.77
N GLY A 150 -1.41 -8.65 1.92
CA GLY A 150 -1.93 -9.09 3.20
C GLY A 150 -0.82 -9.49 4.16
N VAL A 151 0.07 -10.39 3.73
CA VAL A 151 1.21 -10.83 4.55
C VAL A 151 2.11 -9.65 4.93
N LEU A 152 2.50 -8.83 3.95
CA LEU A 152 3.40 -7.71 4.19
C LEU A 152 2.81 -6.63 5.11
N SER A 153 1.51 -6.35 5.00
CA SER A 153 0.85 -5.30 5.80
C SER A 153 0.54 -5.71 7.24
N HIS A 154 0.38 -7.01 7.51
CA HIS A 154 0.11 -7.53 8.86
C HIS A 154 1.37 -8.05 9.57
N GLY A 155 2.44 -8.34 8.81
CA GLY A 155 3.72 -8.78 9.35
C GLY A 155 4.43 -7.69 10.17
N SER A 156 5.36 -8.14 11.02
CA SER A 156 6.18 -7.22 11.81
C SER A 156 7.27 -6.54 10.96
N ILE A 157 8.12 -5.71 11.58
CA ILE A 157 9.31 -5.11 10.91
C ILE A 157 10.21 -6.21 10.34
N PHE A 158 10.28 -7.36 11.00
CA PHE A 158 11.00 -8.53 10.52
C PHE A 158 10.00 -9.66 10.27
N LEU A 159 9.99 -10.17 9.06
CA LEU A 159 9.14 -11.30 8.69
C LEU A 159 9.69 -12.58 9.31
N THR A 160 8.79 -13.40 9.83
CA THR A 160 9.09 -14.80 10.13
C THR A 160 9.42 -15.57 8.85
N ALA A 161 10.10 -16.71 8.97
CA ALA A 161 10.41 -17.55 7.82
C ALA A 161 9.14 -17.94 7.01
N GLN A 162 8.05 -18.25 7.72
CA GLN A 162 6.76 -18.60 7.09
C GLN A 162 6.12 -17.41 6.36
N GLU A 163 6.14 -16.22 6.97
CA GLU A 163 5.64 -15.00 6.30
C GLU A 163 6.47 -14.68 5.06
N SER A 164 7.80 -14.78 5.16
CA SER A 164 8.69 -14.53 4.02
C SER A 164 8.45 -15.52 2.88
N GLU A 165 8.31 -16.80 3.19
CA GLU A 165 8.00 -17.84 2.20
C GLU A 165 6.64 -17.62 1.55
N THR A 166 5.61 -17.29 2.35
CA THR A 166 4.27 -17.01 1.84
C THR A 166 4.26 -15.76 0.96
N ALA A 167 4.93 -14.68 1.38
CA ALA A 167 5.04 -13.45 0.61
C ALA A 167 5.84 -13.68 -0.69
N TYR A 168 6.93 -14.45 -0.66
CA TYR A 168 7.67 -14.84 -1.85
C TYR A 168 6.80 -15.62 -2.84
N ALA A 169 6.14 -16.69 -2.38
CA ALA A 169 5.32 -17.55 -3.23
C ALA A 169 4.14 -16.78 -3.86
N THR A 170 3.42 -16.00 -3.06
CA THR A 170 2.27 -15.20 -3.55
C THR A 170 2.71 -14.02 -4.41
N GLY A 171 3.84 -13.37 -4.11
CA GLY A 171 4.43 -12.32 -4.94
C GLY A 171 4.87 -12.85 -6.31
N MET A 172 5.54 -14.00 -6.35
CA MET A 172 5.95 -14.64 -7.61
C MET A 172 4.75 -15.09 -8.43
N LEU A 173 3.72 -15.67 -7.79
CA LEU A 173 2.48 -16.02 -8.46
C LEU A 173 1.81 -14.78 -9.06
N PHE A 174 1.72 -13.68 -8.31
CA PHE A 174 1.16 -12.43 -8.80
C PHE A 174 1.88 -11.93 -10.06
N ILE A 175 3.22 -11.84 -10.02
CA ILE A 175 4.02 -11.34 -11.16
C ILE A 175 3.83 -12.24 -12.38
N ARG A 176 3.93 -13.56 -12.20
CA ARG A 176 3.78 -14.53 -13.30
C ARG A 176 2.38 -14.47 -13.91
N SER A 177 1.33 -14.48 -13.09
CA SER A 177 -0.05 -14.37 -13.58
C SER A 177 -0.30 -13.03 -14.27
N PHE A 178 0.27 -11.93 -13.80
CA PHE A 178 0.13 -10.62 -14.45
C PHE A 178 0.78 -10.61 -15.83
N LEU A 179 1.97 -11.21 -15.98
CA LEU A 179 2.67 -11.33 -17.26
C LEU A 179 1.92 -12.25 -18.24
N CYS A 180 1.35 -13.37 -17.76
CA CYS A 180 0.49 -14.22 -18.58
C CYS A 180 -0.73 -13.44 -19.12
N LEU A 181 -1.42 -12.70 -18.26
CA LEU A 181 -2.57 -11.87 -18.65
C LEU A 181 -2.18 -10.77 -19.65
N ALA A 182 -0.99 -10.17 -19.51
CA ALA A 182 -0.48 -9.21 -20.47
C ALA A 182 -0.20 -9.84 -21.84
N ASN A 183 0.38 -11.04 -21.85
CA ASN A 183 0.60 -11.78 -23.08
C ASN A 183 -0.72 -12.18 -23.75
N GLU A 184 -1.69 -12.73 -22.99
CA GLU A 184 -3.02 -13.09 -23.49
C GLU A 184 -3.76 -11.88 -24.07
N SER A 185 -3.77 -10.75 -23.36
CA SER A 185 -4.38 -9.51 -23.84
C SER A 185 -3.74 -9.04 -25.15
N LEU A 186 -2.41 -9.12 -25.26
CA LEU A 186 -1.69 -8.76 -26.47
C LEU A 186 -2.06 -9.68 -27.65
N MET A 187 -2.12 -10.99 -27.43
CA MET A 187 -2.54 -11.96 -28.45
C MET A 187 -3.98 -11.71 -28.92
N ASN A 188 -4.85 -11.25 -28.03
CA ASN A 188 -6.23 -10.85 -28.36
C ASN A 188 -6.33 -9.44 -28.96
N SER A 189 -5.22 -8.75 -29.23
CA SER A 189 -5.19 -7.36 -29.70
C SER A 189 -5.94 -6.38 -28.79
N GLU A 190 -5.99 -6.67 -27.49
CA GLU A 190 -6.59 -5.81 -26.48
C GLU A 190 -5.49 -5.12 -25.65
N MET A 191 -5.69 -3.86 -25.31
CA MET A 191 -4.84 -3.13 -24.38
C MET A 191 -5.45 -3.15 -22.98
N LEU A 192 -5.20 -4.23 -22.23
CA LEU A 192 -5.71 -4.40 -20.86
C LEU A 192 -4.59 -4.38 -19.83
N PHE A 193 -3.52 -5.14 -20.01
CA PHE A 193 -2.45 -5.22 -19.01
C PHE A 193 -1.16 -4.68 -19.62
N LYS A 194 -0.63 -3.61 -19.02
CA LYS A 194 0.65 -3.01 -19.42
C LYS A 194 1.76 -3.43 -18.47
N THR A 195 2.91 -3.77 -19.03
CA THR A 195 4.14 -3.96 -18.27
C THR A 195 4.86 -2.61 -18.17
N ARG A 196 5.33 -2.27 -16.96
CA ARG A 196 6.07 -1.04 -16.67
C ARG A 196 7.36 -1.40 -15.92
N PRO A 197 8.37 -0.53 -15.90
CA PRO A 197 9.58 -0.74 -15.08
C PRO A 197 9.26 -1.05 -13.60
N LYS A 198 8.16 -0.52 -13.07
CA LYS A 198 7.67 -0.84 -11.72
C LYS A 198 7.39 -2.34 -11.49
N LEU A 199 6.97 -3.09 -12.50
CA LEU A 199 6.79 -4.54 -12.37
C LEU A 199 8.14 -5.24 -12.19
N HIS A 200 9.19 -4.76 -12.85
CA HIS A 200 10.54 -5.26 -12.66
C HIS A 200 11.11 -4.89 -11.28
N TYR A 201 10.86 -3.68 -10.79
CA TYR A 201 11.20 -3.33 -9.40
C TYR A 201 10.45 -4.19 -8.38
N LEU A 202 9.18 -4.52 -8.65
CA LEU A 202 8.44 -5.44 -7.79
C LEU A 202 9.05 -6.84 -7.78
N LEU A 203 9.58 -7.32 -8.91
CA LEU A 203 10.31 -8.60 -8.96
C LEU A 203 11.51 -8.60 -8.01
N HIS A 204 12.34 -7.55 -8.02
CA HIS A 204 13.47 -7.42 -7.09
C HIS A 204 13.03 -7.44 -5.63
N VAL A 205 11.92 -6.77 -5.30
CA VAL A 205 11.36 -6.83 -3.94
C VAL A 205 10.98 -8.28 -3.57
N VAL A 206 10.31 -8.99 -4.48
CA VAL A 206 9.88 -10.37 -4.25
C VAL A 206 11.08 -11.31 -4.15
N GLU A 207 12.07 -11.22 -5.04
CA GLU A 207 13.30 -12.02 -4.98
C GLU A 207 14.08 -11.79 -3.68
N GLY A 208 14.06 -10.56 -3.15
CA GLY A 208 14.63 -10.23 -1.84
C GLY A 208 14.01 -10.99 -0.67
N LEU A 209 12.79 -11.54 -0.82
CA LEU A 209 12.08 -12.34 0.19
C LEU A 209 12.45 -13.83 0.17
N GLN A 210 13.27 -14.28 -0.79
CA GLN A 210 13.58 -15.69 -0.97
C GLN A 210 14.39 -16.25 0.21
N SER A 211 13.73 -17.08 1.03
CA SER A 211 14.24 -17.97 2.10
C SER A 211 15.46 -17.46 2.87
N LYS A 212 15.30 -16.37 3.62
CA LYS A 212 16.21 -16.02 4.73
C LYS A 212 15.44 -16.12 6.05
N THR A 213 16.12 -16.57 7.10
CA THR A 213 15.53 -16.85 8.41
C THR A 213 15.02 -15.60 9.15
N CYS A 214 15.38 -14.41 8.69
CA CYS A 214 14.89 -13.13 9.19
C CYS A 214 15.10 -12.06 8.10
N ILE A 215 14.02 -11.53 7.52
CA ILE A 215 14.08 -10.49 6.48
C ILE A 215 13.32 -9.27 6.96
N ARG A 216 13.90 -8.10 6.74
CA ARG A 216 13.20 -6.84 6.95
C ARG A 216 12.01 -6.76 6.00
N ASN A 217 10.83 -6.54 6.55
CA ASN A 217 9.60 -6.42 5.78
C ASN A 217 9.65 -5.15 4.89
N PRO A 218 9.64 -5.28 3.56
CA PRO A 218 9.73 -4.15 2.64
C PRO A 218 8.55 -3.17 2.76
N PHE A 219 7.46 -3.57 3.42
CA PHE A 219 6.34 -2.68 3.69
C PHE A 219 6.75 -1.48 4.56
N PHE A 220 7.69 -1.67 5.48
CA PHE A 220 8.19 -0.61 6.36
C PHE A 220 9.11 0.39 5.65
N ASP A 221 9.52 0.10 4.42
CA ASP A 221 10.30 1.01 3.59
C ASP A 221 9.41 1.80 2.60
N SER A 222 8.08 1.64 2.72
CA SER A 222 7.10 2.38 1.93
C SER A 222 6.95 3.83 2.39
N THR A 223 6.75 4.75 1.45
CA THR A 223 6.65 6.19 1.74
C THR A 223 5.22 6.68 2.08
N PHE A 224 4.35 5.81 2.61
CA PHE A 224 2.95 6.19 2.96
C PHE A 224 2.90 7.37 3.92
N MET A 225 3.71 7.33 4.98
CA MET A 225 3.74 8.39 5.99
C MET A 225 4.34 9.68 5.43
N ASP A 226 5.39 9.57 4.63
CA ASP A 226 6.05 10.72 4.00
C ASP A 226 5.10 11.43 3.04
N GLU A 227 4.34 10.69 2.23
CA GLU A 227 3.35 11.26 1.32
C GLU A 227 2.27 12.07 2.05
N ASP A 228 1.76 11.54 3.17
CA ASP A 228 0.73 12.22 3.95
C ASP A 228 1.30 13.43 4.68
N TRP A 229 2.53 13.32 5.20
CA TRP A 229 3.25 14.46 5.76
C TRP A 229 3.49 15.56 4.72
N VAL A 230 3.95 15.22 3.51
CA VAL A 230 4.16 16.18 2.41
C VAL A 230 2.84 16.89 2.07
N LYS A 231 1.72 16.18 2.00
CA LYS A 231 0.40 16.79 1.75
C LYS A 231 0.01 17.79 2.85
N GLN A 232 0.26 17.44 4.12
CA GLN A 232 0.02 18.35 5.25
C GLN A 232 0.94 19.57 5.18
N ALA A 233 2.24 19.36 4.97
CA ALA A 233 3.23 20.42 4.81
C ALA A 233 2.86 21.39 3.69
N LEU A 234 2.42 20.89 2.53
CA LEU A 234 1.95 21.70 1.41
C LEU A 234 0.68 22.49 1.75
N THR A 235 -0.24 21.93 2.53
CA THR A 235 -1.44 22.62 2.99
C THR A 235 -1.10 23.79 3.91
N VAL A 236 -0.13 23.61 4.81
CA VAL A 236 0.39 24.68 5.66
C VAL A 236 1.10 25.73 4.82
N LYS A 237 1.98 25.31 3.88
CA LYS A 237 2.74 26.21 3.00
C LYS A 237 1.84 27.15 2.20
N LYS A 238 0.68 26.68 1.72
CA LYS A 238 -0.31 27.50 0.98
C LYS A 238 -0.89 28.67 1.80
N ARG A 239 -0.77 28.64 3.13
CA ARG A 239 -1.30 29.67 4.04
C ARG A 239 -0.21 30.60 4.59
N MET A 240 1.01 30.53 4.07
CA MET A 240 2.17 31.25 4.62
C MET A 240 2.90 32.05 3.55
N SER A 241 3.64 33.07 3.98
CA SER A 241 4.53 33.83 3.10
C SER A 241 5.64 32.93 2.54
N TYR A 242 5.91 33.02 1.24
CA TYR A 242 6.92 32.23 0.54
C TYR A 242 8.30 32.31 1.22
N ARG A 243 8.69 33.50 1.72
CA ARG A 243 10.02 33.72 2.34
C ARG A 243 10.22 32.91 3.62
N THR A 244 9.16 32.66 4.38
CA THR A 244 9.24 32.03 5.71
C THR A 244 8.58 30.66 5.74
N CYS A 245 8.03 30.20 4.62
CA CYS A 245 7.19 29.00 4.57
C CYS A 245 7.91 27.73 5.03
N SER A 246 9.12 27.46 4.53
CA SER A 246 9.87 26.25 4.89
C SER A 246 10.20 26.22 6.39
N LEU A 247 10.74 27.33 6.92
CA LEU A 247 11.06 27.45 8.35
C LEU A 247 9.81 27.28 9.21
N ASN A 248 8.69 27.89 8.82
CA ASN A 248 7.47 27.84 9.60
C ASN A 248 6.76 26.46 9.55
N VAL A 249 6.85 25.74 8.43
CA VAL A 249 6.40 24.34 8.35
C VAL A 249 7.20 23.49 9.34
N LEU A 250 8.53 23.62 9.35
CA LEU A 250 9.41 22.90 10.28
C LEU A 250 9.13 23.27 11.74
N LYS A 251 8.98 24.56 12.07
CA LYS A 251 8.64 25.02 13.42
C LYS A 251 7.32 24.44 13.90
N ARG A 252 6.27 24.46 13.06
CA ARG A 252 4.96 23.88 13.41
C ARG A 252 5.06 22.38 13.67
N PHE A 253 5.80 21.67 12.82
CA PHE A 253 6.01 20.23 13.00
C PHE A 253 6.77 19.92 14.30
N ALA A 254 7.83 20.68 14.60
CA ALA A 254 8.59 20.54 15.84
C ALA A 254 7.74 20.78 17.09
N VAL A 255 6.86 21.80 17.08
CA VAL A 255 5.95 22.09 18.20
C VAL A 255 4.95 20.95 18.40
N VAL A 256 4.33 20.45 17.32
CA VAL A 256 3.39 19.31 17.40
C VAL A 256 4.08 18.07 17.96
N ASN A 257 5.25 17.70 17.41
CA ASN A 257 5.99 16.53 17.90
C ASN A 257 6.42 16.64 19.35
N LYS A 258 6.90 17.82 19.79
CA LYS A 258 7.26 18.05 21.19
C LYS A 258 6.05 17.82 22.11
N SER A 259 4.88 18.33 21.74
CA SER A 259 3.66 18.16 22.54
C SER A 259 3.22 16.70 22.63
N THR A 260 3.29 15.97 21.52
CA THR A 260 2.96 14.53 21.46
C THR A 260 3.94 13.70 22.29
N LEU A 261 5.25 13.95 22.16
CA LEU A 261 6.28 13.25 22.93
C LEU A 261 6.12 13.47 24.43
N ASN A 262 5.85 14.70 24.86
CA ASN A 262 5.59 15.01 26.25
C ASN A 262 4.35 14.25 26.77
N ALA A 263 3.27 14.20 25.99
CA ALA A 263 2.06 13.46 26.38
C ALA A 263 2.29 11.95 26.50
N LEU A 264 3.10 11.36 25.62
CA LEU A 264 3.49 9.95 25.70
C LEU A 264 4.39 9.67 26.90
N TYR A 265 5.34 10.55 27.17
CA TYR A 265 6.22 10.47 28.34
C TYR A 265 5.40 10.47 29.63
N GLU A 266 4.45 11.39 29.78
CA GLU A 266 3.59 11.45 30.97
C GLU A 266 2.71 10.20 31.12
N LYS A 267 2.11 9.69 30.04
CA LYS A 267 1.37 8.42 30.08
C LYS A 267 2.24 7.25 30.55
N SER A 268 3.46 7.15 30.03
CA SER A 268 4.40 6.08 30.41
C SER A 268 4.83 6.17 31.88
N ARG A 269 4.90 7.38 32.43
CA ARG A 269 5.22 7.65 33.83
C ARG A 269 4.09 7.20 34.75
N VAL A 270 2.83 7.52 34.41
CA VAL A 270 1.66 7.10 35.19
C VAL A 270 1.52 5.57 35.20
N SER A 271 1.71 4.90 34.06
CA SER A 271 1.67 3.43 33.98
C SER A 271 2.79 2.71 34.75
N ARG A 272 3.88 3.43 35.08
CA ARG A 272 5.00 2.92 35.87
C ARG A 272 4.89 3.29 37.35
N SER A 273 3.78 3.88 37.81
CA SER A 273 3.56 4.03 39.24
C SER A 273 3.67 2.66 39.90
N PRO A 274 4.50 2.53 40.95
CA PRO A 274 4.75 1.25 41.61
C PRO A 274 3.40 0.65 42.01
N LEU A 275 3.20 -0.62 41.65
CA LEU A 275 2.09 -1.44 42.12
C LEU A 275 1.91 -1.14 43.61
N GLN A 276 0.79 -0.50 43.97
CA GLN A 276 0.45 -0.39 45.39
C GLN A 276 0.49 -1.82 45.94
N PRO A 277 1.24 -2.08 47.03
CA PRO A 277 1.35 -3.41 47.58
C PRO A 277 -0.06 -3.90 47.85
N SER A 278 -0.47 -4.93 47.11
CA SER A 278 -1.75 -5.60 47.28
C SER A 278 -1.83 -5.96 48.76
N ALA A 279 -2.78 -5.35 49.47
CA ALA A 279 -3.02 -5.64 50.87
C ALA A 279 -3.19 -7.16 50.99
N ALA A 280 -2.22 -7.80 51.63
CA ALA A 280 -2.17 -9.23 51.80
C ALA A 280 -3.51 -9.68 52.41
N VAL A 281 -4.33 -10.36 51.61
CA VAL A 281 -5.50 -11.06 52.10
C VAL A 281 -4.97 -12.17 53.01
N CYS A 282 -4.97 -11.91 54.31
CA CYS A 282 -4.74 -12.91 55.36
C CYS A 282 -5.73 -14.07 55.14
N ARG A 283 -5.28 -15.14 54.48
CA ARG A 283 -6.02 -16.40 54.42
C ARG A 283 -5.96 -17.02 55.80
N GLY A 284 -7.07 -16.90 56.53
CA GLY A 284 -7.30 -17.60 57.78
C GLY A 284 -7.23 -19.12 57.60
N ASN A 285 -6.61 -19.75 58.60
CA ASN A 285 -6.75 -21.12 59.09
C ASN A 285 -7.62 -22.09 58.28
N ARG A 286 -7.01 -23.19 57.81
CA ARG A 286 -7.71 -24.48 57.68
C ARG A 286 -7.30 -25.39 58.84
N PRO A 287 -8.25 -25.91 59.64
CA PRO A 287 -7.98 -27.00 60.57
C PRO A 287 -7.89 -28.34 59.81
N GLY A 288 -7.16 -29.27 60.41
CA GLY A 288 -6.71 -30.51 59.80
C GLY A 288 -7.76 -31.61 59.65
N ILE A 289 -7.38 -32.58 58.83
CA ILE A 289 -7.94 -33.94 58.69
C ILE A 289 -6.68 -34.77 58.40
N GLY A 290 -6.21 -35.70 59.23
CA GLY A 290 -6.93 -36.74 59.95
C GLY A 290 -6.68 -38.06 59.23
N CYS A 291 -5.70 -38.84 59.71
CA CYS A 291 -5.37 -40.19 59.22
C CYS A 291 -6.58 -41.12 59.20
N ARG A 292 -6.70 -41.91 58.14
CA ARG A 292 -6.80 -43.39 58.16
C ARG A 292 -6.56 -43.94 56.76
#